data_AF-A0A965T284-F1
#
_entry.id   AF-A0A965T284-F1
#
_cell.length_a   1.000
_cell.length_b   1.000
_cell.length_c   1.000
_cell.angle_alpha   90.00
_cell.angle_beta   90.00
_cell.angle_gamma   90.00
#
_symmetry.space_group_name_H-M   'P 1'
#
loop_
_entity.id
_entity.type
_entity.pdbx_description
1 polymer ?
#
loop_
_entity_poly.entity_id
_entity_poly.type
_entity_poly.pdbx_seq_one_letter_code
_entity_poly.pdbx_strand_id
1 'polypeptide(L)'
;MTNTDLKQQFITLRAKGYSLEKIAKEIGKCRQTLSNWNYDLQEEIANAKAIELEALFEECFLNKEHRVKELSTLLNKINKELEKRDLTTLSDDKLIDLKLKIGEQLKQEIIAPIILSEDELKTQKQRRLLI
;
A
#
# COMPACT_ATOMS: atom_id res chain seq x y z
N MET A 1 -8.69 22.64 -24.50
CA MET A 1 -8.60 22.58 -23.03
C MET A 1 -8.63 23.98 -22.47
N THR A 2 -9.44 24.21 -21.45
CA THR A 2 -9.50 25.47 -20.72
C THR A 2 -8.33 25.57 -19.73
N ASN A 3 -8.08 26.77 -19.19
CA ASN A 3 -7.04 26.97 -18.17
C ASN A 3 -7.33 26.14 -16.91
N THR A 4 -8.60 26.01 -16.54
CA THR A 4 -9.07 25.17 -15.44
C THR A 4 -8.71 23.69 -15.65
N ASP A 5 -8.92 23.15 -16.86
CA ASP A 5 -8.57 21.76 -17.17
C ASP A 5 -7.07 21.51 -17.03
N LEU A 6 -6.24 22.47 -17.46
CA LEU A 6 -4.77 22.37 -17.35
C LEU A 6 -4.30 22.44 -15.89
N LYS A 7 -4.94 23.26 -15.05
CA LYS A 7 -4.67 23.30 -13.61
C LYS A 7 -5.09 22.01 -12.92
N GLN A 8 -6.23 21.43 -13.31
CA GLN A 8 -6.66 20.13 -12.77
C GLN A 8 -5.67 19.02 -13.17
N GLN A 9 -5.25 18.98 -14.43
CA GLN A 9 -4.23 18.02 -14.88
C GLN A 9 -2.90 18.24 -14.13
N PHE A 10 -2.50 19.48 -13.91
CA PHE A 10 -1.32 19.82 -13.11
C PHE A 10 -1.41 19.28 -11.68
N ILE A 11 -2.54 19.47 -10.99
CA ILE A 11 -2.78 18.94 -9.64
C ILE A 11 -2.64 17.41 -9.64
N THR A 12 -3.30 16.71 -10.56
CA THR A 12 -3.23 15.25 -10.69
C THR A 12 -1.79 14.76 -10.90
N LEU A 13 -1.03 15.41 -11.80
CA LEU A 13 0.35 15.01 -12.06
C LEU A 13 1.29 15.30 -10.89
N ARG A 14 1.08 16.40 -10.16
CA ARG A 14 1.82 16.70 -8.93
C ARG A 14 1.48 15.74 -7.79
N ALA A 15 0.22 15.30 -7.71
CA ALA A 15 -0.22 14.30 -6.74
C ALA A 15 0.52 12.98 -6.94
N LYS A 16 0.69 12.57 -8.20
CA LYS A 16 1.49 11.40 -8.62
C LYS A 16 3.01 11.57 -8.47
N GLY A 17 3.49 12.74 -8.00
CA GLY A 17 4.90 12.98 -7.73
C GLY A 17 5.75 13.45 -8.93
N TYR A 18 5.16 13.75 -10.09
CA TYR A 18 5.93 14.18 -11.27
C TYR A 18 6.62 15.54 -11.08
N SER A 19 7.84 15.67 -11.60
CA SER A 19 8.60 16.92 -11.54
C SER A 19 7.99 18.01 -12.43
N LEU A 20 8.20 19.29 -12.06
CA LEU A 20 7.73 20.43 -12.87
C LEU A 20 8.26 20.38 -14.31
N GLU A 21 9.45 19.84 -14.52
CA GLU A 21 10.01 19.69 -15.86
C GLU A 21 9.25 18.66 -16.71
N LYS A 22 8.91 17.52 -16.12
CA LYS A 22 8.12 16.49 -16.81
C LYS A 22 6.72 17.02 -17.14
N ILE A 23 6.11 17.75 -16.20
CA ILE A 23 4.79 18.35 -16.40
C ILE A 23 4.82 19.48 -17.42
N ALA A 24 5.89 20.28 -17.47
CA ALA A 24 6.06 21.33 -18.48
C ALA A 24 6.07 20.75 -19.91
N LYS A 25 6.73 19.60 -20.10
CA LYS A 25 6.75 18.86 -21.37
C LYS A 25 5.37 18.31 -21.74
N GLU A 26 4.57 17.90 -20.75
CA GLU A 26 3.26 17.28 -20.96
C GLU A 26 2.13 18.31 -21.19
N ILE A 27 2.08 19.37 -20.37
CA ILE A 27 1.02 20.40 -20.41
C ILE A 27 1.38 21.55 -21.38
N GLY A 28 2.65 21.67 -21.78
CA GLY A 28 3.12 22.71 -22.70
C GLY A 28 3.18 24.12 -22.04
N LYS A 29 3.37 24.17 -20.72
CA LYS A 29 3.54 25.43 -19.96
C LYS A 29 4.99 25.58 -19.50
N CYS A 30 5.47 26.82 -19.45
CA CYS A 30 6.82 27.08 -18.98
C CYS A 30 6.93 26.79 -17.47
N ARG A 31 8.16 26.46 -17.04
CA ARG A 31 8.45 26.10 -15.65
C ARG A 31 8.05 27.18 -14.66
N GLN A 32 8.17 28.46 -15.02
CA GLN A 32 7.77 29.58 -14.16
C GLN A 32 6.27 29.55 -13.87
N THR A 33 5.43 29.37 -14.89
CA THR A 33 3.97 29.26 -14.72
C THR A 33 3.61 28.09 -13.81
N LEU A 34 4.26 26.94 -14.00
CA LEU A 34 4.01 25.77 -13.14
C LEU A 34 4.51 25.96 -11.70
N SER A 35 5.58 26.74 -11.50
CA SER A 35 6.04 27.09 -10.16
C SER A 35 5.02 27.94 -9.41
N ASN A 36 4.42 28.93 -10.09
CA ASN A 36 3.36 29.74 -9.52
C ASN A 36 2.13 28.88 -9.21
N TRP A 37 1.72 28.00 -10.13
CA TRP A 37 0.62 27.06 -9.87
C TRP A 37 0.91 26.10 -8.71
N ASN A 38 2.16 25.68 -8.52
CA ASN A 38 2.53 24.83 -7.38
C ASN A 38 2.34 25.55 -6.05
N TYR A 39 2.53 26.87 -6.01
CA TYR A 39 2.29 27.69 -4.82
C TYR A 39 0.79 27.94 -4.63
N ASP A 40 0.12 28.41 -5.68
CA ASP A 40 -1.30 28.79 -5.63
C ASP A 40 -2.23 27.60 -5.33
N LEU A 41 -1.86 26.39 -5.79
CA LEU A 41 -2.68 25.17 -5.69
C LEU A 41 -2.12 24.17 -4.67
N GLN A 42 -1.32 24.65 -3.71
CA GLN A 42 -0.60 23.77 -2.77
C GLN A 42 -1.54 22.90 -1.92
N GLU A 43 -2.70 23.44 -1.54
CA GLU A 43 -3.69 22.73 -0.72
C GLU A 43 -4.39 21.63 -1.53
N GLU A 44 -4.80 21.94 -2.76
CA GLU A 44 -5.42 20.99 -3.67
C GLU A 44 -4.45 19.87 -4.06
N ILE A 45 -3.17 20.20 -4.26
CA ILE A 45 -2.11 19.21 -4.47
C ILE A 45 -1.94 18.33 -3.23
N ALA A 46 -1.94 18.91 -2.03
CA ALA A 46 -1.80 18.15 -0.79
C ALA A 46 -2.98 17.18 -0.58
N ASN A 47 -4.21 17.65 -0.81
CA ASN A 47 -5.41 16.82 -0.72
C ASN A 47 -5.38 15.69 -1.76
N ALA A 48 -5.04 16.00 -3.02
CA ALA A 48 -4.92 14.97 -4.06
C ALA A 48 -3.81 13.95 -3.74
N LYS A 49 -2.69 14.37 -3.14
CA LYS A 49 -1.65 13.44 -2.66
C LYS A 49 -2.15 12.52 -1.55
N ALA A 50 -2.94 13.05 -0.62
CA ALA A 50 -3.51 12.25 0.45
C ALA A 50 -4.40 11.13 -0.10
N ILE A 51 -5.25 11.45 -1.08
CA ILE A 51 -6.11 10.48 -1.78
C ILE A 51 -5.28 9.43 -2.53
N GLU A 52 -4.27 9.83 -3.31
CA GLU A 52 -3.40 8.88 -4.01
C GLU A 52 -2.64 7.97 -3.03
N LEU A 53 -2.21 8.51 -1.88
CA LEU A 53 -1.55 7.73 -0.85
C LEU A 53 -2.50 6.74 -0.15
N GLU A 54 -3.73 7.16 0.11
CA GLU A 54 -4.78 6.29 0.64
C GLU A 54 -5.06 5.12 -0.33
N ALA A 55 -5.23 5.41 -1.62
CA ALA A 55 -5.39 4.38 -2.65
C ALA A 55 -4.20 3.40 -2.71
N LEU A 56 -2.97 3.90 -2.61
CA LEU A 56 -1.77 3.06 -2.55
C LEU A 56 -1.75 2.17 -1.29
N PHE A 57 -2.17 2.71 -0.15
CA PHE A 57 -2.28 1.90 1.07
C PHE A 57 -3.36 0.83 0.93
N GLU A 58 -4.55 1.16 0.42
CA GLU A 58 -5.61 0.19 0.14
C GLU A 58 -5.12 -0.92 -0.79
N GLU A 59 -4.43 -0.58 -1.89
CA GLU A 59 -3.84 -1.57 -2.80
C GLU A 59 -2.81 -2.45 -2.09
N CYS A 60 -1.92 -1.86 -1.30
CA CYS A 60 -0.94 -2.62 -0.52
C CYS A 60 -1.61 -3.56 0.50
N PHE A 61 -2.68 -3.12 1.17
CA PHE A 61 -3.43 -3.95 2.11
C PHE A 61 -4.16 -5.09 1.39
N LEU A 62 -4.81 -4.82 0.25
CA LEU A 62 -5.44 -5.85 -0.59
C LEU A 62 -4.43 -6.88 -1.07
N ASN A 63 -3.25 -6.44 -1.52
CA ASN A 63 -2.17 -7.33 -1.94
C ASN A 63 -1.65 -8.19 -0.79
N LYS A 64 -1.52 -7.63 0.42
CA LYS A 64 -1.18 -8.41 1.63
C LYS A 64 -2.25 -9.42 1.98
N GLU A 65 -3.52 -9.00 2.00
CA GLU A 65 -4.66 -9.88 2.27
C GLU A 65 -4.71 -11.05 1.27
N HIS A 66 -4.52 -10.76 -0.02
CA HIS A 66 -4.45 -11.77 -1.06
C HIS A 66 -3.33 -12.78 -0.80
N ARG A 67 -2.10 -12.30 -0.52
CA ARG A 67 -0.95 -13.16 -0.22
C ARG A 67 -1.20 -14.02 1.02
N VAL A 68 -1.78 -13.47 2.08
CA VAL A 68 -2.16 -14.23 3.28
C VAL A 68 -3.17 -15.33 2.94
N LYS A 69 -4.20 -15.03 2.15
CA LYS A 69 -5.20 -16.01 1.71
C LYS A 69 -4.59 -17.13 0.86
N GLU A 70 -3.71 -16.78 -0.07
CA GLU A 70 -3.02 -17.75 -0.94
C GLU A 70 -2.12 -18.70 -0.13
N LEU A 71 -1.25 -18.14 0.72
CA LEU A 71 -0.35 -18.93 1.57
C LEU A 71 -1.14 -19.82 2.54
N SER A 72 -2.21 -19.31 3.14
CA SER A 72 -3.10 -20.09 4.03
C SER A 72 -3.78 -21.25 3.29
N THR A 73 -4.26 -21.00 2.06
CA THR A 73 -4.86 -22.03 1.22
C THR A 73 -3.87 -23.13 0.89
N LEU A 74 -2.63 -22.76 0.56
CA LEU A 74 -1.58 -23.71 0.21
C LEU A 74 -1.12 -24.52 1.44
N LEU A 75 -0.99 -23.89 2.61
CA LEU A 75 -0.71 -24.57 3.87
C LEU A 75 -1.79 -25.60 4.23
N ASN A 76 -3.06 -25.26 4.04
CA ASN A 76 -4.18 -26.17 4.26
C ASN A 76 -4.13 -27.40 3.33
N LYS A 77 -3.73 -27.21 2.07
CA LYS A 77 -3.54 -28.32 1.14
C LYS A 77 -2.41 -29.25 1.60
N ILE A 78 -1.28 -28.69 2.03
CA ILE A 78 -0.14 -29.48 2.55
C ILE A 78 -0.53 -30.25 3.81
N ASN A 79 -1.23 -29.60 4.75
CA ASN A 79 -1.68 -30.27 5.98
C ASN A 79 -2.59 -31.45 5.68
N LYS A 80 -3.57 -31.29 4.77
CA LYS A 80 -4.45 -32.39 4.34
C LYS A 80 -3.71 -33.55 3.69
N GLU A 81 -2.65 -33.27 2.94
CA GLU A 81 -1.82 -34.32 2.33
C GLU A 81 -0.94 -35.01 3.35
N LEU A 82 -0.39 -34.28 4.34
CA LEU A 82 0.38 -34.87 5.45
C LEU A 82 -0.49 -35.72 6.38
N GLU A 83 -1.74 -35.31 6.64
CA GLU A 83 -2.69 -36.07 7.48
C GLU A 83 -3.04 -37.45 6.92
N LYS A 84 -2.97 -37.62 5.59
CA LYS A 84 -3.26 -38.90 4.93
C LYS A 84 -2.05 -39.84 4.89
N ARG A 85 -0.84 -39.34 5.18
CA ARG A 85 0.41 -40.07 5.00
C ARG A 85 0.88 -40.70 6.30
N ASP A 86 1.55 -41.82 6.17
CA ASP A 86 2.28 -42.44 7.27
C ASP A 86 3.65 -41.74 7.42
N LEU A 87 3.68 -40.78 8.34
CA LEU A 87 4.82 -39.92 8.63
C LEU A 87 5.99 -40.66 9.32
N THR A 88 5.86 -41.97 9.57
CA THR A 88 6.97 -42.80 10.07
C THR A 88 8.02 -43.10 8.99
N THR A 89 7.71 -42.82 7.72
CA THR A 89 8.63 -42.99 6.59
C THR A 89 9.29 -41.65 6.20
N LEU A 90 10.64 -41.62 6.18
CA LEU A 90 11.51 -40.46 5.89
C LEU A 90 11.30 -39.77 4.52
N SER A 91 10.31 -40.16 3.72
CA SER A 91 10.11 -39.68 2.35
C SER A 91 9.38 -38.32 2.26
N ASP A 92 8.81 -37.84 3.38
CA ASP A 92 7.95 -36.64 3.41
C ASP A 92 8.69 -35.32 3.73
N ASP A 93 10.02 -35.34 3.79
CA ASP A 93 10.88 -34.18 4.11
C ASP A 93 10.57 -32.93 3.28
N LYS A 94 10.23 -33.10 1.99
CA LYS A 94 9.89 -31.98 1.09
C LYS A 94 8.58 -31.30 1.48
N LEU A 95 7.57 -32.05 1.91
CA LEU A 95 6.28 -31.49 2.34
C LEU A 95 6.41 -30.76 3.67
N ILE A 96 7.23 -31.30 4.58
CA ILE A 96 7.54 -30.67 5.86
C ILE A 96 8.34 -29.38 5.65
N ASP A 97 9.36 -29.40 4.79
CA ASP A 97 10.14 -28.21 4.41
C ASP A 97 9.25 -27.12 3.78
N LEU A 98 8.38 -27.49 2.84
CA LEU A 98 7.39 -26.57 2.27
C LEU A 98 6.48 -25.97 3.35
N LYS A 99 5.94 -26.81 4.26
CA LYS A 99 5.09 -26.35 5.37
C LYS A 99 5.82 -25.33 6.25
N LEU A 100 7.08 -25.57 6.60
CA LEU A 100 7.89 -24.66 7.42
C LEU A 100 8.12 -23.33 6.71
N LYS A 101 8.51 -23.35 5.43
CA LYS A 101 8.73 -22.15 4.62
C LYS A 101 7.48 -21.28 4.48
N ILE A 102 6.33 -21.90 4.22
CA ILE A 102 5.05 -21.18 4.13
C ILE A 102 4.66 -20.58 5.47
N GLY A 103 4.86 -21.32 6.56
CA GLY A 103 4.64 -20.82 7.91
C GLY A 103 5.50 -19.61 8.25
N GLU A 104 6.75 -19.59 7.80
CA GLU A 104 7.64 -18.44 7.98
C GLU A 104 7.21 -17.23 7.15
N GLN A 105 6.81 -17.42 5.89
CA GLN A 105 6.27 -16.34 5.05
C GLN A 105 4.99 -15.74 5.64
N LEU A 106 4.09 -16.57 6.17
CA LEU A 106 2.88 -16.08 6.85
C LEU A 106 3.19 -15.22 8.08
N LYS A 107 4.20 -15.59 8.88
CA LYS A 107 4.63 -14.78 10.04
C LYS A 107 5.13 -13.40 9.64
N GLN A 108 5.73 -13.27 8.45
CA GLN A 108 6.21 -11.98 7.94
C GLN A 108 5.05 -11.10 7.44
N GLU A 109 3.94 -11.70 6.99
CA GLU A 109 2.76 -10.99 6.51
C GLU A 109 1.80 -10.55 7.64
N ILE A 110 1.77 -11.30 8.75
CA ILE A 110 0.93 -10.97 9.91
C ILE A 110 1.59 -9.83 10.69
N ILE A 111 1.19 -8.60 10.40
CA ILE A 111 1.32 -7.49 11.35
C ILE A 111 0.16 -7.65 12.32
N ALA A 112 0.44 -7.97 13.59
CA ALA A 112 -0.60 -8.05 14.61
C ALA A 112 -1.40 -6.73 14.60
N PRO A 113 -2.74 -6.77 14.53
CA PRO A 113 -3.53 -5.55 14.62
C PRO A 113 -3.19 -4.86 15.95
N ILE A 114 -2.73 -3.61 15.88
CA ILE A 114 -2.52 -2.80 17.07
C ILE A 114 -3.92 -2.42 17.55
N ILE A 115 -4.42 -3.16 18.54
CA ILE A 115 -5.66 -2.83 19.24
C ILE A 115 -5.29 -1.72 20.22
N LEU A 116 -5.52 -0.48 19.80
CA LEU A 116 -5.41 0.68 20.68
C LEU A 116 -6.66 0.76 21.55
N SER A 117 -6.46 0.97 22.85
CA SER A 117 -7.55 1.33 23.76
C SER A 117 -8.17 2.69 23.37
N GLU A 118 -9.40 2.97 23.82
CA GLU A 118 -10.07 4.25 23.53
C GLU A 118 -9.25 5.48 23.94
N ASP A 119 -8.49 5.37 25.03
CA ASP A 119 -7.64 6.45 25.53
C ASP A 119 -6.39 6.67 24.68
N GLU A 120 -5.80 5.59 24.15
CA GLU A 120 -4.68 5.66 23.20
C GLU A 120 -5.13 6.24 21.85
N LEU A 121 -6.35 5.90 21.40
CA LEU A 121 -6.96 6.48 20.20
C LEU A 121 -7.21 7.99 20.34
N LYS A 122 -7.72 8.44 21.50
CA LYS A 122 -7.90 9.88 21.78
C LYS A 122 -6.57 10.62 21.78
N THR A 123 -5.55 10.05 22.42
CA THR A 123 -4.21 10.66 22.52
C THR A 123 -3.53 10.75 21.16
N GLN A 124 -3.65 9.71 20.33
CA GLN A 124 -3.07 9.71 18.98
C GLN A 124 -3.81 10.64 18.02
N LYS A 125 -5.14 10.76 18.15
CA LYS A 125 -5.93 11.78 17.42
C LYS A 125 -5.53 13.20 17.83
N GLN A 126 -5.33 13.46 19.12
CA GLN A 126 -4.88 14.77 19.61
C GLN A 126 -3.47 15.12 19.12
N ARG A 127 -2.54 14.15 19.10
CA ARG A 127 -1.19 14.36 18.54
C ARG A 127 -1.19 14.66 17.04
N ARG A 128 -2.11 14.07 16.28
CA ARG A 128 -2.28 14.33 14.83
C ARG A 128 -2.87 15.71 14.54
N LEU A 129 -3.57 16.33 15.48
CA LEU A 129 -4.16 17.66 15.37
C LEU A 129 -3.21 18.80 15.76
N LEU A 130 -2.00 18.47 16.25
CA LEU A 130 -0.99 19.42 16.75
C LEU A 130 0.20 19.58 15.79
N ILE A 131 0.12 19.01 14.59
CA ILE A 131 1.10 19.13 13.48
C ILE A 131 0.38 19.83 12.33
#